data_AF-A0A087T5D8-F1
#
_entry.id   AF-A0A087T5D8-F1
#
_cell.length_a   1.000
_cell.length_b   1.000
_cell.length_c   1.000
_cell.angle_alpha   90.00
_cell.angle_beta   90.00
_cell.angle_gamma   90.00
#
_symmetry.space_group_name_H-M   'P 1'
#
loop_
_entity.id
_entity.type
_entity.pdbx_description
1 polymer ?
#
loop_
_entity_poly.entity_id
_entity_poly.type
_entity_poly.pdbx_seq_one_letter_code
_entity_poly.pdbx_strand_id
1 'polypeptide(L)'
;MSGQKYPEKSSAYHNDDYESKGKTEGDSSSQRGQNVKKTVGISVKNVHGLYTKRGSNEWKALCGLNLDLCEDHITALLGHNGAGKTTTIKILTGRMSP
;
A
#
# COMPACT_ATOMS: atom_id res chain seq x y z
N MET A 1 27.47 -36.82 -9.36
CA MET A 1 27.08 -35.48 -8.88
C MET A 1 25.63 -35.58 -8.43
N SER A 2 25.39 -35.53 -7.13
CA SER A 2 24.10 -35.81 -6.49
C SER A 2 23.13 -34.66 -6.72
N GLY A 3 22.01 -34.93 -7.38
CA GLY A 3 20.91 -33.98 -7.52
C GLY A 3 20.12 -33.88 -6.23
N GLN A 4 20.05 -32.69 -5.64
CA GLN A 4 19.12 -32.41 -4.56
C GLN A 4 17.69 -32.46 -5.10
N LYS A 5 16.98 -33.52 -4.71
CA LYS A 5 15.55 -33.75 -4.92
C LYS A 5 14.77 -32.85 -3.96
N TYR A 6 14.01 -31.89 -4.48
CA TYR A 6 13.07 -31.10 -3.69
C TYR A 6 11.93 -32.02 -3.20
N PRO A 7 11.56 -32.00 -1.90
CA PRO A 7 10.46 -32.82 -1.42
C PRO A 7 9.11 -32.23 -1.87
N GLU A 8 8.27 -33.07 -2.49
CA GLU A 8 6.86 -32.77 -2.71
C GLU A 8 6.14 -32.66 -1.35
N LYS A 9 5.60 -31.49 -1.04
CA LYS A 9 4.66 -31.33 0.07
C LYS A 9 3.24 -31.31 -0.47
N SER A 10 2.61 -32.49 -0.37
CA SER A 10 1.17 -32.70 -0.46
C SER A 10 0.53 -32.55 0.92
N SER A 11 -0.71 -32.06 0.90
CA SER A 11 -1.76 -32.11 1.92
C SER A 11 -1.78 -31.05 3.03
N ALA A 12 -2.98 -30.48 3.18
CA ALA A 12 -3.50 -29.70 4.30
C ALA A 12 -3.04 -28.24 4.44
N TYR A 13 -3.63 -27.36 3.62
CA TYR A 13 -4.05 -26.06 4.17
C TYR A 13 -5.32 -26.33 5.00
N HIS A 14 -5.14 -26.50 6.30
CA HIS A 14 -6.24 -26.40 7.26
C HIS A 14 -6.68 -24.94 7.31
N ASN A 15 -7.97 -24.70 7.09
CA ASN A 15 -8.59 -23.41 7.33
C ASN A 15 -8.81 -23.31 8.84
N ASP A 16 -7.84 -22.76 9.56
CA ASP A 16 -8.10 -22.29 10.91
C ASP A 16 -8.75 -20.91 10.82
N ASP A 17 -9.93 -20.85 11.41
CA ASP A 17 -10.87 -19.75 11.39
C ASP A 17 -10.22 -18.38 11.62
N TYR A 18 -10.37 -17.49 10.65
CA TYR A 18 -10.04 -16.07 10.83
C TYR A 18 -11.08 -15.46 11.78
N GLU A 19 -10.80 -15.52 13.08
CA GLU A 19 -11.66 -14.90 14.08
C GLU A 19 -11.61 -13.37 13.92
N SER A 20 -12.71 -12.82 13.39
CA SER A 20 -12.93 -11.38 13.30
C SER A 20 -13.14 -10.81 14.69
N LYS A 21 -12.06 -10.39 15.34
CA LYS A 21 -12.12 -9.44 16.46
C LYS A 21 -11.84 -8.04 15.94
N GLY A 22 -12.91 -7.35 15.58
CA GLY A 22 -12.91 -5.91 15.48
C GLY A 22 -12.42 -5.30 16.79
N LYS A 23 -11.27 -4.65 16.74
CA LYS A 23 -10.84 -3.70 17.74
C LYS A 23 -10.36 -2.46 17.02
N THR A 24 -11.21 -1.44 16.98
CA THR A 24 -10.79 -0.06 16.77
C THR A 24 -10.11 0.37 18.05
N GLU A 25 -8.83 0.01 18.20
CA GLU A 25 -7.98 0.65 19.18
C GLU A 25 -7.65 2.04 18.61
N GLY A 26 -8.41 3.04 19.07
CA GLY A 26 -8.06 4.43 18.87
C GLY A 26 -6.65 4.62 19.39
N ASP A 27 -5.73 4.96 18.48
CA ASP A 27 -4.35 5.29 18.80
C ASP A 27 -4.33 6.55 19.68
N SER A 28 -4.49 6.32 20.98
CA SER A 28 -4.22 7.29 22.03
C SER A 28 -2.74 7.19 22.36
N SER A 29 -1.89 7.50 21.38
CA SER A 29 -0.48 7.72 21.63
C SER A 29 -0.32 9.04 22.40
N SER A 30 0.19 8.87 23.61
CA SER A 30 0.48 9.90 24.60
C SER A 30 1.21 11.10 23.98
N GLN A 31 0.52 12.23 23.86
CA GLN A 31 1.10 13.51 23.43
C GLN A 31 2.06 14.04 24.49
N ARG A 32 3.32 13.61 24.44
CA ARG A 32 4.44 14.29 25.10
C ARG A 32 5.51 14.58 24.06
N GLY A 33 5.52 15.81 23.54
CA GLY A 33 6.62 16.36 22.75
C GLY A 33 6.18 17.21 21.56
N GLN A 34 6.12 18.52 21.78
CA GLN A 34 6.10 19.62 20.80
C GLN A 34 4.95 19.65 19.78
N ASN A 35 4.12 20.69 19.85
CA ASN A 35 3.17 21.09 18.81
C ASN A 35 3.97 21.67 17.62
N VAL A 36 4.73 20.82 16.93
CA VAL A 36 5.46 21.23 15.73
C VAL A 36 4.45 21.28 14.59
N LYS A 37 4.25 22.48 14.03
CA LYS A 37 3.44 22.67 12.84
C LYS A 37 3.96 21.74 11.74
N LYS A 38 3.12 20.79 11.31
CA LYS A 38 3.49 19.83 10.26
C LYS A 38 3.43 20.53 8.90
N THR A 39 4.58 20.77 8.28
CA THR A 39 4.65 21.33 6.93
C THR A 39 4.39 20.24 5.90
N VAL A 40 3.44 20.47 4.99
CA VAL A 40 3.20 19.59 3.85
C VAL A 40 4.19 19.93 2.74
N GLY A 41 5.07 19.00 2.42
CA GLY A 41 6.03 19.17 1.32
C GLY A 41 5.44 18.77 -0.04
N ILE A 42 4.59 17.72 -0.06
CA ILE A 42 3.91 17.25 -1.27
C ILE A 42 2.43 17.06 -0.96
N SER A 43 1.56 17.59 -1.82
CA SER A 43 0.12 17.37 -1.74
C SER A 43 -0.40 16.79 -3.05
N VAL A 44 -1.12 15.68 -2.96
CA VAL A 44 -1.79 15.01 -4.06
C VAL A 44 -3.29 15.08 -3.79
N LYS A 45 -4.05 15.65 -4.73
CA LYS A 45 -5.49 15.85 -4.57
C LYS A 45 -6.25 15.21 -5.74
N ASN A 46 -7.28 14.44 -5.41
CA ASN A 46 -8.19 13.78 -6.35
C ASN A 46 -7.50 13.07 -7.53
N VAL A 47 -6.41 12.35 -7.28
CA VAL A 47 -5.67 11.65 -8.33
C VAL A 47 -6.38 10.35 -8.70
N HIS A 48 -6.66 10.20 -10.00
CA HIS A 48 -7.08 8.92 -10.56
C HIS A 48 -5.85 8.25 -11.18
N GLY A 49 -5.99 7.02 -11.61
CA GLY A 49 -4.84 6.31 -12.14
C GLY A 49 -5.31 5.04 -12.80
N LEU A 50 -4.97 4.91 -14.07
CA LEU A 50 -5.27 3.74 -14.86
C LEU A 50 -4.01 2.88 -14.95
N TYR A 51 -4.20 1.57 -15.01
CA TYR A 51 -3.10 0.66 -15.27
C TYR A 51 -3.50 -0.28 -16.39
N THR A 52 -2.56 -0.47 -17.29
CA THR A 52 -2.73 -1.36 -18.44
C THR A 52 -1.54 -2.28 -18.50
N LYS A 53 -1.80 -3.59 -18.48
CA LYS A 53 -0.79 -4.59 -18.82
C LYS A 53 -0.89 -4.87 -20.32
N ARG A 54 0.26 -5.06 -20.97
CA ARG A 54 0.32 -5.29 -22.43
C ARG A 54 -0.59 -6.46 -22.82
N GLY A 55 -1.52 -6.22 -23.74
CA GLY A 55 -2.48 -7.22 -24.23
C GLY A 55 -3.66 -7.50 -23.28
N SER A 56 -3.93 -6.60 -22.32
CA SER A 56 -5.08 -6.70 -21.43
C SER A 56 -5.84 -5.38 -21.36
N ASN A 57 -7.06 -5.44 -20.83
CA ASN A 57 -7.88 -4.26 -20.61
C ASN A 57 -7.25 -3.34 -19.57
N GLU A 58 -7.52 -2.05 -19.72
CA GLU A 58 -7.22 -1.04 -18.72
C GLU A 58 -8.13 -1.22 -17.50
N TRP A 59 -7.55 -1.06 -16.31
CA TRP A 59 -8.30 -1.05 -15.06
C TRP A 59 -7.99 0.19 -14.23
N LYS A 60 -8.92 0.54 -13.34
CA LYS A 60 -8.77 1.68 -12.45
C LYS A 60 -7.96 1.28 -11.23
N ALA A 61 -6.71 1.72 -11.18
CA ALA A 61 -5.79 1.45 -10.09
C ALA A 61 -5.92 2.45 -8.94
N LEU A 62 -6.34 3.69 -9.22
CA LEU A 62 -6.63 4.73 -8.22
C LEU A 62 -7.95 5.44 -8.52
N CYS A 63 -8.74 5.71 -7.48
CA CYS A 63 -10.02 6.38 -7.56
C CYS A 63 -10.07 7.59 -6.61
N GLY A 64 -9.57 8.75 -7.06
CA GLY A 64 -9.64 9.98 -6.27
C GLY A 64 -8.75 9.97 -5.03
N LEU A 65 -7.49 9.57 -5.19
CA LEU A 65 -6.50 9.57 -4.12
C LEU A 65 -6.21 11.00 -3.64
N ASN A 66 -6.32 11.22 -2.32
CA ASN A 66 -5.89 12.43 -1.64
C ASN A 66 -4.81 12.05 -0.61
N LEU A 67 -3.64 12.66 -0.69
CA LEU A 67 -2.50 12.34 0.15
C LEU A 67 -1.62 13.56 0.38
N ASP A 68 -1.29 13.84 1.64
CA ASP A 68 -0.32 14.87 2.02
C ASP A 68 0.91 14.21 2.63
N LEU A 69 2.08 14.42 2.02
CA LEU A 69 3.38 13.97 2.51
C LEU A 69 4.07 15.15 3.17
N CYS A 70 4.46 14.95 4.41
CA CYS A 70 5.00 16.01 5.25
C CYS A 70 6.51 16.02 5.23
N GLU A 71 7.08 17.21 5.34
CA GLU A 71 8.52 17.38 5.51
C GLU A 71 8.98 16.66 6.78
N ASP A 72 10.22 16.14 6.74
CA ASP A 72 10.85 15.41 7.85
C ASP A 72 10.10 14.16 8.35
N HIS A 73 9.18 13.61 7.56
CA HIS A 73 8.43 12.40 7.88
C HIS A 73 8.69 11.26 6.89
N ILE A 74 8.97 10.07 7.41
CA ILE A 74 8.96 8.84 6.62
C ILE A 74 7.51 8.34 6.55
N THR A 75 6.97 8.23 5.33
CA THR A 75 5.61 7.72 5.09
C THR A 75 5.69 6.34 4.43
N ALA A 76 4.98 5.36 4.97
CA ALA A 76 4.87 4.02 4.40
C ALA A 76 3.49 3.81 3.74
N LEU A 77 3.48 3.21 2.54
CA LEU A 77 2.25 2.86 1.82
C LEU A 77 2.02 1.34 1.87
N LEU A 78 1.00 0.92 2.62
CA LEU A 78 0.70 -0.50 2.90
C LEU A 78 -0.63 -0.92 2.28
N GLY A 79 -0.80 -2.22 2.03
CA GLY A 79 -2.02 -2.80 1.46
C GLY A 79 -1.76 -4.07 0.65
N HIS A 80 -2.81 -4.81 0.28
CA HIS A 80 -2.72 -6.04 -0.50
C HIS A 80 -2.22 -5.82 -1.95
N ASN A 81 -1.93 -6.89 -2.67
CA ASN A 81 -1.56 -6.82 -4.10
C ASN A 81 -2.72 -6.25 -4.93
N GLY A 82 -2.42 -5.33 -5.84
CA GLY A 82 -3.44 -4.64 -6.64
C GLY A 82 -4.06 -3.39 -5.99
N ALA A 83 -3.77 -3.08 -4.72
CA ALA A 83 -4.31 -1.90 -4.02
C ALA A 83 -3.80 -0.53 -4.54
N GLY A 84 -3.06 -0.48 -5.65
CA GLY A 84 -2.57 0.78 -6.23
C GLY A 84 -1.22 1.30 -5.70
N LYS A 85 -0.56 0.60 -4.76
CA LYS A 85 0.71 1.06 -4.14
C LYS A 85 1.78 1.50 -5.14
N THR A 86 2.17 0.60 -6.05
CA THR A 86 3.19 0.89 -7.07
C THR A 86 2.70 1.95 -8.06
N THR A 87 1.40 2.01 -8.34
CA THR A 87 0.79 3.02 -9.20
C THR A 87 0.92 4.42 -8.58
N THR A 88 0.60 4.56 -7.29
CA THR A 88 0.79 5.81 -6.54
C THR A 88 2.24 6.28 -6.58
N ILE A 89 3.21 5.39 -6.32
CA ILE A 89 4.64 5.74 -6.38
C ILE A 89 5.07 6.16 -7.79
N LYS A 90 4.57 5.50 -8.84
CA LYS A 90 4.87 5.89 -10.24
C LYS A 90 4.35 7.28 -10.57
N ILE A 91 3.15 7.65 -10.10
CA ILE A 91 2.61 9.01 -10.29
C ILE A 91 3.44 10.02 -9.51
N LEU A 92 3.71 9.77 -8.22
CA LEU A 92 4.51 10.65 -7.37
C LEU A 92 5.92 10.91 -7.93
N THR A 93 6.50 9.93 -8.62
CA THR A 93 7.84 10.01 -9.24
C THR A 93 7.81 10.49 -10.70
N GLY A 94 6.64 10.87 -11.24
CA GLY A 94 6.50 11.35 -12.62
C GLY A 94 6.68 10.28 -13.70
N ARG A 95 6.63 8.99 -13.35
CA ARG A 95 6.77 7.86 -14.28
C ARG A 95 5.45 7.42 -14.91
N MET A 96 4.33 7.98 -14.44
CA MET A 96 2.99 7.73 -14.96
C MET A 96 2.15 8.99 -14.77
N SER A 97 1.31 9.31 -15.75
CA SER A 97 0.36 10.41 -15.62
C SER A 97 -0.81 10.03 -14.70
N PRO A 98 -1.31 10.96 -13.88
CA PRO A 98 -2.53 10.80 -13.09
C PRO A 98 -3.80 10.80 -13.95
#